data_AF-A0A5N6HGN4-F1
#
_entry.id   AF-A0A5N6HGN4-F1
#
_cell.length_a   1.000
_cell.length_b   1.000
_cell.length_c   1.000
_cell.angle_alpha   90.00
_cell.angle_beta   90.00
_cell.angle_gamma   90.00
#
_symmetry.space_group_name_H-M   'P 1'
#
loop_
_entity.id
_entity.type
_entity.pdbx_description
1 polymer ?
#
loop_
_entity_poly.entity_id
_entity_poly.type
_entity_poly.pdbx_seq_one_letter_code
_entity_poly.pdbx_strand_id
1 'polypeptide(L)'
;MLLPYYLLAAAATVMASPTVYLIRHGEKPDDGGNGLSAQGVQRAQCLRSVFGKDSKYNIGYIMAQTPKKSGKRTRPYETVLPLAEDLGLTVDTSCDRDDPKCVKKAVEKYKGDGNILICWQHEALTDIVKKLGAKDAPEYPSDRFDLIWTDPSPYTKITETTSEQCPGLDS
;
A
#
# COMPACT_ATOMS: atom_id res chain seq x y z
N MET A 1 -0.45 -33.51 51.42
CA MET A 1 -0.99 -32.42 50.58
C MET A 1 -0.06 -32.24 49.38
N LEU A 2 -0.48 -32.66 48.19
CA LEU A 2 0.27 -32.50 46.94
C LEU A 2 -0.47 -31.46 46.10
N LEU A 3 0.16 -30.32 45.82
CA LEU A 3 -0.36 -29.28 44.94
C LEU A 3 0.07 -29.60 43.49
N PRO A 4 -0.86 -29.67 42.53
CA PRO A 4 -0.50 -29.91 41.13
C PRO A 4 0.10 -28.63 40.53
N TYR A 5 1.32 -28.75 40.03
CA TYR A 5 2.00 -27.70 39.27
C TYR A 5 1.41 -27.70 37.85
N TYR A 6 0.52 -26.74 37.56
CA TYR A 6 0.07 -26.49 36.20
C TYR A 6 1.16 -25.72 35.46
N LEU A 7 1.86 -26.38 34.54
CA LEU A 7 2.68 -25.69 33.54
C LEU A 7 1.73 -24.95 32.57
N LEU A 8 1.68 -23.62 32.65
CA LEU A 8 1.20 -22.80 31.55
C LEU A 8 2.26 -22.80 30.44
N ALA A 9 1.97 -23.47 29.32
CA ALA A 9 2.73 -23.29 28.10
C ALA A 9 2.34 -21.96 27.46
N ALA A 10 3.24 -20.97 27.48
CA ALA A 10 3.07 -19.75 26.71
C ALA A 10 3.32 -20.07 25.22
N ALA A 11 2.27 -20.10 24.42
CA ALA A 11 2.39 -20.19 22.97
C ALA A 11 2.91 -18.83 22.44
N ALA A 12 4.14 -18.80 21.94
CA ALA A 12 4.65 -17.64 21.22
C ALA A 12 3.93 -17.55 19.87
N THR A 13 3.06 -16.57 19.70
CA THR A 13 2.46 -16.25 18.40
C THR A 13 3.55 -15.67 17.50
N VAL A 14 4.01 -16.46 16.52
CA VAL A 14 4.80 -15.92 15.41
C VAL A 14 3.84 -15.06 14.58
N MET A 15 3.91 -13.74 14.76
CA MET A 15 3.28 -12.79 13.85
C MET A 15 3.91 -13.01 12.47
N ALA A 16 3.13 -13.50 11.51
CA ALA A 16 3.59 -13.58 10.13
C ALA A 16 3.95 -12.16 9.67
N SER A 17 5.09 -12.02 9.00
CA SER A 17 5.47 -10.73 8.40
C SER A 17 4.38 -10.26 7.45
N PRO A 18 4.08 -8.95 7.40
CA PRO A 18 3.02 -8.43 6.56
C PRO A 18 3.32 -8.69 5.08
N THR A 19 2.28 -8.77 4.27
CA THR A 19 2.39 -8.60 2.83
C THR A 19 2.37 -7.11 2.51
N VAL A 20 3.18 -6.69 1.55
CA VAL A 20 3.15 -5.33 1.00
C VAL A 20 2.36 -5.36 -0.30
N TYR A 21 1.28 -4.59 -0.36
CA TYR A 21 0.52 -4.31 -1.57
C TYR A 21 0.93 -2.94 -2.09
N LEU A 22 1.25 -2.84 -3.38
CA LEU A 22 1.61 -1.58 -4.01
C LEU A 22 0.64 -1.25 -5.14
N ILE A 23 0.16 -0.01 -5.12
CA ILE A 23 -0.71 0.56 -6.14
C ILE A 23 -0.15 1.91 -6.61
N ARG A 24 -0.48 2.28 -7.84
CA ARG A 24 -0.28 3.65 -8.32
C ARG A 24 -1.40 4.55 -7.79
N HIS A 25 -1.14 5.85 -7.69
CA HIS A 25 -2.21 6.85 -7.54
C HIS A 25 -3.24 6.78 -8.67
N GLY A 26 -4.48 7.22 -8.38
CA GLY A 26 -5.55 7.32 -9.37
C GLY A 26 -5.31 8.37 -10.47
N GLU A 27 -6.24 8.42 -11.41
CA GLU A 27 -6.12 9.14 -12.67
C GLU A 27 -5.83 10.64 -12.50
N LYS A 28 -5.07 11.17 -13.46
CA LYS A 28 -4.61 12.56 -13.48
C LYS A 28 -5.59 13.40 -14.31
N PRO A 29 -5.78 14.69 -14.02
CA PRO A 29 -6.40 15.63 -14.95
C PRO A 29 -5.66 15.63 -16.30
N ASP A 30 -6.41 15.74 -17.40
CA ASP A 30 -5.85 15.70 -18.77
C ASP A 30 -4.89 16.87 -19.04
N ASP A 31 -5.11 18.01 -18.38
CA ASP A 31 -4.26 19.19 -18.45
C ASP A 31 -2.98 19.07 -17.59
N GLY A 32 -2.79 17.95 -16.90
CA GLY A 32 -1.67 17.73 -16.00
C GLY A 32 -1.75 18.51 -14.68
N GLY A 33 -2.91 19.10 -14.34
CA GLY A 33 -3.18 19.84 -13.12
C GLY A 33 -2.89 19.05 -11.84
N ASN A 34 -2.95 19.67 -10.66
CA ASN A 34 -2.72 18.96 -9.40
C ASN A 34 -3.92 18.07 -9.00
N GLY A 35 -3.68 17.11 -8.10
CA GLY A 35 -4.74 16.23 -7.57
C GLY A 35 -5.30 15.23 -8.57
N LEU A 36 -6.32 14.49 -8.14
CA LEU A 36 -7.01 13.48 -8.94
C LEU A 36 -7.97 14.11 -9.96
N SER A 37 -8.15 13.45 -11.11
CA SER A 37 -9.28 13.73 -12.00
C SER A 37 -10.59 13.21 -11.41
N ALA A 38 -11.72 13.52 -12.05
CA ALA A 38 -13.01 12.93 -11.66
C ALA A 38 -12.96 11.38 -11.68
N GLN A 39 -12.30 10.79 -12.68
CA GLN A 39 -12.07 9.35 -12.74
C GLN A 39 -11.18 8.86 -11.59
N GLY A 40 -10.12 9.59 -11.26
CA GLY A 40 -9.24 9.25 -10.13
C GLY A 40 -9.96 9.30 -8.79
N VAL A 41 -10.89 10.24 -8.61
CA VAL A 41 -11.76 10.29 -7.43
C VAL A 41 -12.69 9.08 -7.38
N GLN A 42 -13.27 8.67 -8.51
CA GLN A 42 -14.09 7.46 -8.57
C GLN A 42 -13.28 6.21 -8.20
N ARG A 43 -12.02 6.11 -8.65
CA ARG A 43 -11.11 5.04 -8.25
C ARG A 43 -10.85 5.05 -6.75
N ALA A 44 -10.52 6.21 -6.18
CA ALA A 44 -10.32 6.36 -4.73
C ALA A 44 -11.53 5.89 -3.91
N GLN A 45 -12.76 6.13 -4.41
CA GLN A 45 -13.98 5.61 -3.78
C GLN A 45 -14.13 4.10 -3.95
N CYS A 46 -13.83 3.56 -5.13
CA CYS A 46 -13.84 2.12 -5.37
C CYS A 46 -12.88 1.36 -4.43
N LEU A 47 -11.68 1.90 -4.19
CA LEU A 47 -10.66 1.26 -3.34
C LEU A 47 -11.13 0.95 -1.92
N ARG A 48 -12.14 1.68 -1.41
CA ARG A 48 -12.81 1.40 -0.13
C ARG A 48 -13.42 0.01 -0.08
N SER A 49 -13.94 -0.47 -1.21
CA SER A 49 -14.49 -1.83 -1.33
C SER A 49 -13.41 -2.88 -1.63
N VAL A 50 -12.37 -2.50 -2.38
CA VAL A 50 -11.26 -3.40 -2.74
C VAL A 50 -10.43 -3.78 -1.52
N PHE A 51 -10.03 -2.78 -0.72
CA PHE A 51 -9.13 -2.93 0.42
C PHE A 51 -9.82 -2.73 1.78
N GLY A 52 -11.15 -2.66 1.79
CA GLY A 52 -11.94 -2.42 3.00
C GLY A 52 -11.75 -3.46 4.09
N LYS A 53 -12.38 -3.22 5.24
CA LYS A 53 -12.22 -4.02 6.47
C LYS A 53 -12.42 -5.53 6.27
N ASP A 54 -13.37 -5.91 5.41
CA ASP A 54 -13.72 -7.31 5.15
C ASP A 54 -12.98 -7.89 3.93
N SER A 55 -12.03 -7.14 3.35
CA SER A 55 -11.26 -7.59 2.20
C SER A 55 -10.23 -8.65 2.59
N LYS A 56 -9.85 -9.51 1.63
CA LYS A 56 -8.74 -10.46 1.78
C LYS A 56 -7.39 -9.80 2.07
N TYR A 57 -7.27 -8.51 1.77
CA TYR A 57 -6.02 -7.77 1.90
C TYR A 57 -5.71 -7.41 3.35
N ASN A 58 -6.72 -7.31 4.23
CA ASN A 58 -6.56 -7.05 5.67
C ASN A 58 -5.55 -5.91 5.95
N ILE A 59 -5.82 -4.71 5.44
CA ILE A 59 -4.89 -3.57 5.53
C ILE A 59 -4.86 -3.00 6.95
N GLY A 60 -3.67 -2.97 7.55
CA GLY A 60 -3.42 -2.36 8.86
C GLY A 60 -2.52 -1.12 8.83
N TYR A 61 -1.86 -0.86 7.69
CA TYR A 61 -1.00 0.30 7.52
C TYR A 61 -1.04 0.81 6.09
N ILE A 62 -1.16 2.12 5.92
CA ILE A 62 -1.25 2.79 4.63
C ILE A 62 -0.15 3.85 4.53
N MET A 63 0.64 3.79 3.48
CA MET A 63 1.65 4.79 3.13
C MET A 63 1.36 5.45 1.79
N ALA A 64 1.65 6.74 1.69
CA ALA A 64 1.64 7.48 0.44
C ALA A 64 2.81 8.46 0.36
N GLN A 65 3.24 8.84 -0.84
CA GLN A 65 4.35 9.78 -0.99
C GLN A 65 4.02 11.15 -0.38
N THR A 66 5.00 11.83 0.21
CA THR A 66 4.80 13.16 0.78
C THR A 66 4.24 14.17 -0.24
N PRO A 67 3.05 14.74 0.00
CA PRO A 67 2.52 15.83 -0.82
C PRO A 67 3.34 17.11 -0.67
N LYS A 68 3.44 17.93 -1.72
CA LYS A 68 4.06 19.26 -1.65
C LYS A 68 3.00 20.32 -1.36
N LYS A 69 3.41 21.38 -0.64
CA LYS A 69 2.55 22.56 -0.36
C LYS A 69 1.97 23.23 -1.63
N SER A 70 2.62 23.05 -2.77
CA SER A 70 2.16 23.54 -4.07
C SER A 70 1.04 22.71 -4.72
N GLY A 71 0.55 21.66 -4.05
CA GLY A 71 -0.41 20.70 -4.60
C GLY A 71 0.24 19.61 -5.47
N LYS A 72 1.51 19.76 -5.84
CA LYS A 72 2.24 18.68 -6.54
C LYS A 72 2.34 17.48 -5.60
N ARG A 73 2.35 16.27 -6.19
CA ARG A 73 2.52 14.99 -5.46
C ARG A 73 1.37 14.61 -4.52
N THR A 74 0.21 15.29 -4.55
CA THR A 74 -0.92 14.96 -3.66
C THR A 74 -1.67 13.69 -4.04
N ARG A 75 -1.71 13.32 -5.33
CA ARG A 75 -2.54 12.21 -5.84
C ARG A 75 -2.42 10.90 -5.05
N PRO A 76 -1.22 10.39 -4.69
CA PRO A 76 -1.15 9.12 -3.96
C PRO A 76 -1.84 9.20 -2.58
N TYR A 77 -1.69 10.33 -1.88
CA TYR A 77 -2.41 10.58 -0.63
C TYR A 77 -3.92 10.63 -0.86
N GLU A 78 -4.38 11.44 -1.82
CA GLU A 78 -5.81 11.57 -2.16
C GLU A 78 -6.45 10.25 -2.59
N THR A 79 -5.67 9.35 -3.22
CA THR A 79 -6.15 8.05 -3.71
C THR A 79 -6.54 7.11 -2.57
N VAL A 80 -5.76 7.09 -1.48
CA VAL A 80 -5.97 6.17 -0.36
C VAL A 80 -6.65 6.80 0.84
N LEU A 81 -6.82 8.13 0.86
CA LEU A 81 -7.43 8.83 1.99
C LEU A 81 -8.82 8.30 2.36
N PRO A 82 -9.78 8.11 1.42
CA PRO A 82 -11.11 7.62 1.78
C PRO A 82 -11.09 6.21 2.39
N LEU A 83 -10.21 5.34 1.90
CA LEU A 83 -9.99 4.01 2.47
C LEU A 83 -9.42 4.09 3.89
N ALA A 84 -8.43 4.96 4.10
CA ALA A 84 -7.82 5.13 5.41
C ALA A 84 -8.84 5.63 6.45
N GLU A 85 -9.70 6.58 6.07
CA GLU A 85 -10.80 7.06 6.90
C GLU A 85 -11.77 5.94 7.29
N ASP A 86 -12.19 5.09 6.34
CA ASP A 86 -13.07 3.95 6.60
C ASP A 86 -12.46 2.91 7.54
N LEU A 87 -11.15 2.68 7.41
CA LEU A 87 -10.42 1.72 8.25
C LEU A 87 -10.04 2.31 9.62
N GLY A 88 -10.24 3.62 9.84
CA GLY A 88 -9.77 4.30 11.05
C GLY A 88 -8.25 4.40 11.13
N LEU A 89 -7.56 4.43 9.99
CA LEU A 89 -6.12 4.52 9.85
C LEU A 89 -5.69 5.92 9.42
N THR A 90 -4.45 6.29 9.75
CA THR A 90 -3.79 7.46 9.18
C THR A 90 -2.97 7.08 7.95
N VAL A 91 -2.94 7.93 6.93
CA VAL A 91 -2.01 7.78 5.81
C VAL A 91 -0.63 8.32 6.22
N ASP A 92 0.37 7.44 6.29
CA ASP A 92 1.74 7.87 6.55
C ASP A 92 2.35 8.47 5.28
N THR A 93 2.64 9.77 5.35
CA THR A 93 3.24 10.56 4.27
C THR A 93 4.66 11.02 4.59
N SER A 94 5.39 10.29 5.45
CA SER A 94 6.72 10.70 5.94
C SER A 94 7.86 10.52 4.93
N CYS A 95 7.66 9.70 3.88
CA CYS A 95 8.68 9.42 2.88
C CYS A 95 8.45 10.22 1.59
N ASP A 96 9.50 10.90 1.11
CA ASP A 96 9.47 11.60 -0.18
C ASP A 96 9.44 10.61 -1.35
N ARG A 97 8.84 11.01 -2.48
CA ARG A 97 8.74 10.24 -3.73
C ARG A 97 10.02 9.48 -4.08
N ASP A 98 11.15 10.15 -3.90
CA ASP A 98 12.46 9.72 -4.38
C ASP A 98 13.30 9.02 -3.28
N ASP A 99 12.69 8.65 -2.15
CA ASP A 99 13.36 7.97 -1.01
C ASP A 99 12.79 6.57 -0.70
N PRO A 100 13.08 5.55 -1.54
CA PRO A 100 12.67 4.18 -1.27
C PRO A 100 13.38 3.57 -0.05
N LYS A 101 14.50 4.14 0.42
CA LYS A 101 15.16 3.71 1.66
C LYS A 101 14.29 4.03 2.88
N CYS A 102 13.62 5.18 2.87
CA CYS A 102 12.63 5.54 3.89
C CYS A 102 11.48 4.54 3.92
N VAL A 103 10.91 4.19 2.75
CA VAL A 103 9.82 3.21 2.64
C VAL A 103 10.23 1.85 3.20
N LYS A 104 11.41 1.33 2.82
CA LYS A 104 11.94 0.09 3.38
C LYS A 104 12.00 0.12 4.91
N LYS A 105 12.53 1.20 5.50
CA LYS A 105 12.62 1.34 6.96
C LYS A 105 11.24 1.35 7.63
N ALA A 106 10.23 1.96 6.99
CA ALA A 106 8.87 1.96 7.50
C ALA A 106 8.27 0.54 7.50
N VAL A 107 8.43 -0.20 6.39
CA VAL A 107 8.01 -1.61 6.27
C VAL A 107 8.70 -2.49 7.32
N GLU A 108 10.02 -2.37 7.49
CA GLU A 108 10.78 -3.16 8.48
C GLU A 108 10.36 -2.86 9.94
N LYS A 109 9.99 -1.60 10.22
CA LYS A 109 9.56 -1.14 11.54
C LYS A 109 8.11 -1.49 11.86
N TYR A 110 7.28 -1.80 10.86
CA TYR A 110 5.91 -2.17 11.10
C TYR A 110 5.83 -3.47 11.92
N LYS A 111 5.04 -3.43 13.00
CA LYS A 111 4.75 -4.53 13.93
C LYS A 111 3.26 -4.65 14.26
N GLY A 112 2.42 -3.87 13.58
CA GLY A 112 0.97 -3.93 13.75
C GLY A 112 0.38 -5.17 13.08
N ASP A 113 -0.90 -5.38 13.31
CA ASP A 113 -1.67 -6.45 12.68
C ASP A 113 -1.97 -6.13 11.21
N GLY A 114 -2.17 -7.14 10.38
CA GLY A 114 -2.53 -6.96 8.98
C GLY A 114 -1.37 -6.52 8.08
N ASN A 115 -1.74 -6.11 6.86
CA ASN A 115 -0.83 -5.88 5.75
C ASN A 115 -0.64 -4.39 5.45
N ILE A 116 0.34 -4.11 4.60
CA ILE A 116 0.73 -2.74 4.25
C ILE A 116 0.23 -2.42 2.85
N LEU A 117 -0.45 -1.28 2.68
CA LEU A 117 -0.78 -0.70 1.37
C LEU A 117 0.11 0.51 1.10
N ILE A 118 0.82 0.52 -0.02
CA ILE A 118 1.66 1.62 -0.47
C ILE A 118 1.08 2.19 -1.76
N CYS A 119 0.72 3.47 -1.73
CA CYS A 119 0.27 4.19 -2.93
C CYS A 119 1.32 5.21 -3.37
N TRP A 120 1.74 5.15 -4.64
CA TRP A 120 2.85 5.97 -5.13
C TRP A 120 2.67 6.46 -6.57
N GLN A 121 3.64 7.22 -7.06
CA GLN A 121 3.79 7.46 -8.49
C GLN A 121 4.50 6.27 -9.18
N HIS A 122 4.01 5.89 -10.37
CA HIS A 122 4.38 4.65 -11.05
C HIS A 122 5.88 4.43 -11.28
N GLU A 123 6.65 5.45 -11.72
CA GLU A 123 8.10 5.27 -11.98
C GLU A 123 8.86 4.87 -10.70
N ALA A 124 8.44 5.38 -9.54
CA ALA A 124 9.11 5.10 -8.27
C ALA A 124 8.63 3.81 -7.57
N LEU A 125 7.55 3.17 -8.04
CA LEU A 125 7.11 1.87 -7.49
C LEU A 125 8.16 0.78 -7.73
N THR A 126 8.76 0.75 -8.92
CA THR A 126 9.85 -0.18 -9.26
C THR A 126 11.03 -0.04 -8.28
N ASP A 127 11.41 1.20 -7.96
CA ASP A 127 12.53 1.49 -7.05
C ASP A 127 12.22 1.09 -5.61
N ILE A 128 10.96 1.24 -5.17
CA ILE A 128 10.50 0.76 -3.86
C ILE A 128 10.66 -0.76 -3.79
N VAL A 129 10.11 -1.49 -4.76
CA VAL A 129 10.15 -2.96 -4.79
C VAL A 129 11.60 -3.49 -4.84
N LYS A 130 12.46 -2.86 -5.67
CA LYS A 130 13.90 -3.16 -5.67
C LYS A 130 14.53 -2.95 -4.30
N LYS A 131 14.15 -1.87 -3.64
CA LYS A 131 14.73 -1.52 -2.36
C LYS A 131 14.29 -2.44 -1.24
N LEU A 132 13.04 -2.91 -1.26
CA LEU A 132 12.53 -3.90 -0.32
C LEU A 132 13.37 -5.18 -0.38
N GLY A 133 13.58 -5.74 -1.57
CA GLY A 133 14.49 -6.87 -1.75
C GLY A 133 14.49 -7.53 -3.14
N ALA A 134 13.62 -7.12 -4.06
CA ALA A 134 13.51 -7.75 -5.36
C ALA A 134 14.63 -7.33 -6.31
N LYS A 135 15.51 -8.26 -6.68
CA LYS A 135 16.62 -7.97 -7.61
C LYS A 135 16.12 -7.63 -9.00
N ASP A 136 15.09 -8.36 -9.46
CA ASP A 136 14.51 -8.27 -10.79
C ASP A 136 13.08 -7.72 -10.72
N ALA A 137 12.92 -6.54 -10.12
CA ALA A 137 11.61 -5.90 -10.03
C ALA A 137 11.10 -5.47 -11.42
N PRO A 138 9.82 -5.75 -11.75
CA PRO A 138 9.22 -5.31 -13.01
C PRO A 138 9.08 -3.79 -13.05
N GLU A 139 8.93 -3.24 -14.25
CA GLU A 139 8.51 -1.84 -14.42
C GLU A 139 6.98 -1.72 -14.28
N TYR A 140 6.51 -0.71 -13.55
CA TYR A 140 5.08 -0.45 -13.43
C TYR A 140 4.57 0.22 -14.73
N PRO A 141 3.59 -0.38 -15.44
CA PRO A 141 3.12 0.15 -16.72
C PRO A 141 2.48 1.54 -16.55
N SER A 142 2.91 2.49 -17.38
CA SER A 142 2.58 3.92 -17.22
C SER A 142 1.18 4.31 -17.68
N ASP A 143 0.52 3.44 -18.45
CA ASP A 143 -0.88 3.55 -18.89
C ASP A 143 -1.86 2.93 -17.88
N ARG A 144 -1.41 2.01 -17.03
CA ARG A 144 -2.26 1.34 -16.04
C ARG A 144 -2.40 2.13 -14.73
N PHE A 145 -3.63 2.18 -14.23
CA PHE A 145 -3.98 2.80 -12.95
C PHE A 145 -4.57 1.82 -11.93
N ASP A 146 -4.91 0.61 -12.36
CA ASP A 146 -5.69 -0.36 -11.60
C ASP A 146 -4.88 -1.54 -11.05
N LEU A 147 -3.56 -1.59 -11.29
CA LEU A 147 -2.79 -2.76 -10.88
C LEU A 147 -2.48 -2.75 -9.37
N ILE A 148 -2.61 -3.94 -8.78
CA ILE A 148 -2.17 -4.25 -7.43
C ILE A 148 -1.00 -5.22 -7.55
N TRP A 149 0.19 -4.75 -7.16
CA TRP A 149 1.34 -5.61 -6.96
C TRP A 149 1.34 -6.19 -5.56
N THR A 150 1.51 -7.51 -5.47
CA THR A 150 1.60 -8.24 -4.21
C THR A 150 3.03 -8.68 -3.95
N ASP A 151 3.63 -8.17 -2.87
CA ASP A 151 5.01 -8.44 -2.45
C ASP A 151 5.02 -9.01 -1.02
N PRO A 152 4.89 -10.34 -0.85
CA PRO A 152 4.94 -10.97 0.47
C PRO A 152 6.38 -11.03 1.00
N SER A 153 6.55 -11.03 2.32
CA SER A 153 7.84 -11.30 2.96
C SER A 153 8.47 -12.60 2.40
N PRO A 154 9.77 -12.62 2.04
CA PRO A 154 10.82 -11.66 2.39
C PRO A 154 10.98 -10.47 1.44
N TYR A 155 9.95 -10.12 0.67
CA TYR A 155 9.90 -8.98 -0.26
C TYR A 155 10.91 -9.07 -1.42
N THR A 156 11.17 -10.29 -1.87
CA THR A 156 12.18 -10.57 -2.90
C THR A 156 11.61 -10.63 -4.31
N LYS A 157 10.29 -10.53 -4.48
CA LYS A 157 9.62 -10.49 -5.78
C LYS A 157 8.13 -10.16 -5.63
N ILE A 158 7.59 -9.46 -6.62
CA ILE A 158 6.15 -9.41 -6.85
C ILE A 158 5.67 -10.82 -7.22
N THR A 159 4.82 -11.43 -6.39
CA THR A 159 4.30 -12.78 -6.63
C THR A 159 3.03 -12.78 -7.47
N GLU A 160 2.26 -11.69 -7.41
CA GLU A 160 1.01 -11.54 -8.16
C GLU A 160 0.84 -10.08 -8.60
N THR A 161 0.31 -9.91 -9.81
CA THR A 161 -0.21 -8.66 -10.33
C THR A 161 -1.69 -8.87 -10.63
N THR A 162 -2.54 -8.23 -9.85
CA THR A 162 -4.00 -8.28 -10.01
C THR A 162 -4.54 -6.91 -10.37
N SER A 163 -5.80 -6.85 -10.78
CA SER A 163 -6.49 -5.59 -11.05
C SER A 163 -7.41 -5.26 -9.87
N GLU A 164 -7.62 -3.96 -9.62
CA GLU A 164 -8.52 -3.44 -8.59
C GLU A 164 -9.98 -3.87 -8.82
N GLN A 165 -10.36 -4.25 -10.05
CA GLN A 165 -11.73 -4.63 -10.41
C GLN A 165 -12.73 -3.50 -10.16
N CYS A 166 -12.30 -2.26 -10.44
CA CYS A 166 -13.14 -1.09 -10.31
C CYS A 166 -14.06 -0.95 -11.53
N PRO A 167 -15.39 -1.01 -11.35
CA PRO A 167 -16.33 -1.04 -12.47
C PRO A 167 -16.15 0.14 -13.43
N GLY A 168 -15.79 -0.16 -14.69
CA GLY A 168 -15.64 0.84 -15.75
C GLY A 168 -14.37 1.70 -15.65
N LEU A 169 -13.45 1.40 -14.72
CA LEU A 169 -12.22 2.18 -14.52
C LEU A 169 -10.96 1.42 -14.92
N ASP A 170 -10.96 0.08 -14.89
CA ASP A 170 -9.76 -0.70 -15.15
C ASP A 170 -9.34 -0.59 -16.62
N SER A 171 -8.14 -0.06 -16.83
CA SER A 171 -7.56 0.21 -18.15
C SER A 171 -6.06 0.15 -18.09
#